data_AF-A0A401MRJ1-F1
#
_entry.id   AF-A0A401MRJ1-F1
#
_cell.length_a   1.000
_cell.length_b   1.000
_cell.length_c   1.000
_cell.angle_alpha   90.00
_cell.angle_beta   90.00
_cell.angle_gamma   90.00
#
_symmetry.space_group_name_H-M   'P 1'
#
loop_
_entity.id
_entity.type
_entity.pdbx_description
1 polymer ?
#
loop_
_entity_poly.entity_id
_entity_poly.type
_entity_poly.pdbx_seq_one_letter_code
_entity_poly.pdbx_strand_id
1 'polypeptide(L)'
;MWALLEAARSDLFEVRTDLSPQSWSFGFLTSLAYESNWHMEDLGERTKPPRGPDITLTVFRHTVWYDRTDGTVSELRADSAEFVARHDPGLLEIARRAAGREDVAPVPEAPRPRSVHDSVDRATFLRWADRCLEHIRVGDIYQIQIGHRVDVRTELAPEAVYRRLRARNPSPYMYSRRAATPC
;
A
#
# COMPACT_ATOMS: atom_id res chain seq x y z
N MET A 1 -6.61 10.80 -16.27
CA MET A 1 -6.80 10.56 -14.82
C MET A 1 -7.80 11.51 -14.17
N TRP A 2 -7.63 12.82 -14.34
CA TRP A 2 -8.43 13.84 -13.66
C TRP A 2 -9.94 13.71 -13.83
N ALA A 3 -10.42 13.40 -15.04
CA ALA A 3 -11.84 13.15 -15.28
C ALA A 3 -12.40 11.96 -14.49
N LEU A 4 -11.60 10.90 -14.30
CA LEU A 4 -12.00 9.73 -13.50
C LEU A 4 -12.12 10.11 -12.01
N LEU A 5 -11.16 10.86 -11.49
CA LEU A 5 -11.17 11.31 -10.09
C LEU A 5 -12.35 12.26 -9.83
N GLU A 6 -12.65 13.14 -10.79
CA GLU A 6 -13.79 14.04 -10.68
C GLU A 6 -15.10 13.26 -10.71
N ALA A 7 -15.29 12.35 -11.67
CA ALA A 7 -16.47 11.49 -11.71
C ALA A 7 -16.62 10.64 -10.44
N ALA A 8 -15.51 10.13 -9.88
CA ALA A 8 -15.51 9.40 -8.63
C ALA A 8 -15.97 10.25 -7.43
N ARG A 9 -15.67 11.56 -7.47
CA ARG A 9 -16.02 12.53 -6.44
C ARG A 9 -17.45 13.05 -6.57
N SER A 10 -17.96 13.23 -7.80
CA SER A 10 -19.26 13.85 -8.07
C SER A 10 -20.40 12.87 -8.25
N ASP A 11 -20.18 11.77 -8.97
CA ASP A 11 -21.28 11.02 -9.60
C ASP A 11 -21.26 9.52 -9.31
N LEU A 12 -20.11 8.92 -9.02
CA LEU A 12 -20.01 7.46 -8.87
C LEU A 12 -20.41 6.95 -7.47
N PHE A 13 -20.30 7.77 -6.42
CA PHE A 13 -20.58 7.35 -5.05
C PHE A 13 -21.37 8.42 -4.29
N GLU A 14 -22.59 8.08 -3.89
CA GLU A 14 -23.35 8.86 -2.90
C GLU A 14 -23.14 8.21 -1.51
N VAL A 15 -22.37 8.86 -0.63
CA VAL A 15 -22.13 8.36 0.73
C VAL A 15 -23.11 9.02 1.68
N ARG A 16 -24.01 8.23 2.27
CA ARG A 16 -24.90 8.66 3.36
C ARG A 16 -24.34 8.14 4.68
N THR A 17 -24.04 9.05 5.60
CA THR A 17 -23.43 8.74 6.89
C THR A 17 -23.95 9.70 7.96
N ASP A 18 -24.07 9.21 9.19
CA ASP A 18 -24.37 9.98 10.40
C ASP A 18 -23.09 10.47 11.10
N LEU A 19 -21.91 10.09 10.60
CA LEU A 19 -20.63 10.54 11.10
C LEU A 19 -20.36 12.01 10.78
N SER A 20 -19.57 12.65 11.64
CA SER A 20 -19.08 14.00 11.40
C SER A 20 -18.32 14.11 10.07
N PRO A 21 -18.45 15.20 9.31
CA PRO A 21 -17.68 15.42 8.08
C PRO A 21 -16.16 15.41 8.27
N GLN A 22 -15.68 15.58 9.51
CA GLN A 22 -14.25 15.53 9.85
C GLN A 22 -13.75 14.10 10.11
N SER A 23 -14.66 13.13 10.21
CA SER A 23 -14.35 11.72 10.41
C SER A 23 -14.29 10.99 9.07
N TRP A 24 -13.41 9.99 8.96
CA TRP A 24 -13.44 9.09 7.81
C TRP A 24 -14.69 8.22 7.88
N SER A 25 -15.50 8.21 6.81
CA SER A 25 -16.76 7.45 6.74
C SER A 25 -16.71 6.34 5.68
N PHE A 26 -16.18 6.64 4.50
CA PHE A 26 -16.07 5.72 3.39
C PHE A 26 -14.92 6.14 2.46
N GLY A 27 -14.33 5.16 1.77
CA GLY A 27 -13.33 5.42 0.75
C GLY A 27 -12.67 4.16 0.25
N PHE A 28 -11.62 4.35 -0.55
CA PHE A 28 -10.83 3.28 -1.13
C PHE A 28 -9.50 3.15 -0.40
N LEU A 29 -9.07 1.91 -0.17
CA LEU A 29 -7.65 1.65 -0.06
C LEU A 29 -7.07 1.68 -1.47
N THR A 30 -6.33 2.74 -1.75
CA THR A 30 -5.79 3.05 -3.08
C THR A 30 -4.32 2.65 -3.16
N SER A 31 -3.96 1.94 -4.22
CA SER A 31 -2.58 1.73 -4.64
C SER A 31 -2.39 2.33 -6.02
N LEU A 32 -1.49 3.31 -6.12
CA LEU A 32 -1.04 3.88 -7.38
C LEU A 32 0.39 3.39 -7.62
N ALA A 33 0.60 2.60 -8.68
CA ALA A 33 1.93 2.25 -9.14
C ALA A 33 2.61 3.50 -9.70
N TYR A 34 3.95 3.49 -9.77
CA TYR A 34 4.70 4.60 -10.37
C TYR A 34 4.25 4.89 -11.82
N GLU A 35 3.90 3.83 -12.55
CA GLU A 35 3.43 3.87 -13.93
C GLU A 35 2.10 4.63 -14.09
N SER A 36 1.39 4.92 -13.00
CA SER A 36 0.18 5.76 -13.04
C SER A 36 0.46 7.17 -13.57
N ASN A 37 1.71 7.65 -13.47
CA ASN A 37 2.15 8.94 -14.00
C ASN A 37 1.90 9.10 -15.51
N TRP A 38 1.94 8.02 -16.29
CA TRP A 38 1.63 8.06 -17.74
C TRP A 38 0.16 8.43 -18.04
N HIS A 39 -0.73 8.40 -17.05
CA HIS A 39 -2.12 8.86 -17.19
C HIS A 39 -2.30 10.34 -16.84
N MET A 40 -1.22 11.01 -16.43
CA MET A 40 -1.20 12.37 -15.88
C MET A 40 -0.23 13.27 -16.63
N GLU A 41 0.90 12.74 -17.08
CA GLU A 41 2.00 13.47 -17.71
C GLU A 41 2.32 12.92 -19.11
N ASP A 42 2.87 13.77 -19.98
CA ASP A 42 3.41 13.36 -21.28
C ASP A 42 4.83 12.78 -21.10
N LEU A 43 4.91 11.47 -21.07
CA LEU A 43 6.14 10.71 -20.86
C LEU A 43 6.37 9.78 -22.06
N GLY A 44 7.64 9.57 -22.41
CA GLY A 44 8.03 8.62 -23.45
C GLY A 44 7.60 7.18 -23.15
N GLU A 45 7.84 6.25 -24.08
CA GLU A 45 7.39 4.87 -23.94
C GLU A 45 7.87 4.18 -22.65
N ARG A 46 7.00 3.34 -22.08
CA ARG A 46 7.33 2.56 -20.88
C ARG A 46 8.43 1.55 -21.21
N THR A 47 9.52 1.58 -20.45
CA THR A 47 10.68 0.70 -20.66
C THR A 47 10.66 -0.58 -19.83
N LYS A 48 9.78 -0.68 -18.83
CA LYS A 48 9.66 -1.84 -17.93
C LYS A 48 8.30 -2.54 -18.13
N PRO A 49 8.26 -3.89 -18.08
CA PRO A 49 6.99 -4.60 -18.13
C PRO A 49 6.16 -4.33 -16.88
N PRO A 50 4.82 -4.23 -17.00
CA PRO A 50 3.94 -4.00 -15.86
C PRO A 50 3.98 -5.18 -14.88
N ARG A 51 3.81 -4.90 -13.59
CA ARG A 51 3.79 -5.92 -12.51
C ARG A 51 2.45 -6.02 -11.79
N GLY A 52 1.40 -5.63 -12.50
CA GLY A 52 0.07 -5.43 -11.97
C GLY A 52 -0.58 -4.21 -12.61
N PRO A 53 -1.78 -3.86 -12.17
CA PRO A 53 -2.47 -2.66 -12.62
C PRO A 53 -1.75 -1.39 -12.15
N ASP A 54 -1.79 -0.34 -12.97
CA ASP A 54 -1.24 0.98 -12.59
C ASP A 54 -2.00 1.58 -11.40
N ILE A 55 -3.28 1.26 -11.27
CA ILE A 55 -4.18 1.76 -10.22
C ILE A 55 -5.04 0.61 -9.71
N THR A 56 -5.04 0.41 -8.39
CA THR A 56 -5.98 -0.48 -7.70
C THR A 56 -6.75 0.31 -6.67
N LEU A 57 -8.08 0.31 -6.81
CA LEU A 57 -9.01 0.85 -5.82
C LEU A 57 -9.69 -0.33 -5.13
N THR A 58 -9.50 -0.47 -3.82
CA THR A 58 -10.15 -1.54 -3.04
C THR A 58 -11.17 -0.93 -2.09
N VAL A 59 -12.43 -1.32 -2.23
CA VAL A 59 -13.50 -0.96 -1.30
C VAL A 59 -13.64 -2.05 -0.26
N PHE A 60 -13.73 -1.66 1.01
CA PHE A 60 -14.03 -2.57 2.10
C PHE A 60 -15.42 -2.31 2.63
N ARG A 61 -16.22 -3.38 2.75
CA ARG A 61 -17.53 -3.32 3.40
C ARG A 61 -17.41 -3.09 4.90
N HIS A 62 -16.44 -3.72 5.54
CA HIS A 62 -16.20 -3.62 6.98
C HIS A 62 -14.80 -3.07 7.21
N THR A 63 -14.70 -2.00 7.99
CA THR A 63 -13.44 -1.37 8.40
C THR A 63 -13.40 -1.26 9.91
N VAL A 64 -12.35 -1.80 10.54
CA VAL A 64 -12.18 -1.73 11.99
C VAL A 64 -11.14 -0.66 12.32
N TRP A 65 -11.48 0.21 13.26
CA TRP A 65 -10.63 1.26 13.78
C TRP A 65 -10.17 0.91 15.19
N TYR A 66 -8.88 1.11 15.45
CA TYR A 66 -8.26 0.96 16.76
C TYR A 66 -7.77 2.32 17.21
N ASP A 67 -8.46 2.92 18.17
CA ASP A 67 -8.01 4.13 18.84
C ASP A 67 -6.92 3.75 19.86
N ARG A 68 -5.72 4.30 19.66
CA ARG A 68 -4.55 4.00 20.51
C ARG A 68 -4.50 4.85 21.77
N THR A 69 -5.30 5.92 21.84
CA THR A 69 -5.35 6.88 22.94
C THR A 69 -6.22 6.37 24.09
N ASP A 70 -7.40 5.83 23.79
CA ASP A 70 -8.34 5.32 24.79
C ASP A 70 -8.58 3.80 24.71
N GLY A 71 -8.02 3.13 23.70
CA GLY A 71 -8.17 1.69 23.48
C GLY A 71 -9.49 1.29 22.82
N THR A 72 -10.29 2.27 22.38
CA THR A 72 -11.58 2.03 21.74
C THR A 72 -11.40 1.27 20.42
N VAL A 73 -12.24 0.26 20.21
CA VAL A 73 -12.35 -0.46 18.93
C VAL A 73 -13.75 -0.23 18.37
N SER A 74 -13.81 0.34 17.18
CA SER A 74 -15.06 0.60 16.46
C SER A 74 -15.02 -0.04 15.08
N GLU A 75 -16.21 -0.30 14.54
CA GLU A 75 -16.39 -0.82 13.19
C GLU A 75 -17.23 0.18 12.39
N LEU A 76 -16.75 0.48 11.18
CA LEU A 76 -17.51 1.17 10.16
C LEU A 76 -17.93 0.16 9.10
N ARG A 77 -19.23 0.11 8.85
CA ARG A 77 -19.84 -0.78 7.87
C ARG A 77 -20.47 0.04 6.76
N ALA A 78 -20.07 -0.25 5.53
CA ALA A 78 -20.72 0.25 4.33
C ALA A 78 -21.77 -0.77 3.86
N ASP A 79 -22.97 -0.29 3.53
CA ASP A 79 -24.02 -1.12 2.93
C ASP A 79 -24.45 -0.48 1.61
N SER A 80 -24.59 -1.31 0.58
CA SER A 80 -25.02 -0.92 -0.77
C SER A 80 -25.56 -2.17 -1.49
N ALA A 81 -26.43 -1.99 -2.48
CA ALA A 81 -27.03 -3.09 -3.24
C ALA A 81 -25.99 -3.84 -4.10
N GLU A 82 -24.88 -3.19 -4.40
CA GLU A 82 -23.76 -3.66 -5.21
C GLU A 82 -22.83 -4.59 -4.41
N PHE A 83 -22.88 -4.55 -3.08
CA PHE A 83 -22.16 -5.53 -2.27
C PHE A 83 -22.83 -6.89 -2.36
N VAL A 84 -22.08 -7.87 -2.89
CA VAL A 84 -22.51 -9.28 -2.86
C VAL A 84 -22.79 -9.70 -1.42
N ALA A 85 -23.98 -10.26 -1.19
CA ALA A 85 -24.38 -10.76 0.12
C ALA A 85 -23.35 -11.77 0.64
N ARG A 86 -22.78 -11.49 1.80
CA ARG A 86 -21.85 -12.36 2.52
C ARG A 86 -22.23 -12.43 3.99
N HIS A 87 -21.91 -13.54 4.61
CA HIS A 87 -22.04 -13.72 6.06
C HIS A 87 -21.20 -12.68 6.80
N ASP A 88 -21.78 -12.11 7.87
CA ASP A 88 -21.07 -11.20 8.75
C ASP A 88 -20.05 -11.99 9.60
N PRO A 89 -18.74 -11.72 9.49
CA PRO A 89 -17.74 -12.48 10.24
C PRO A 89 -17.72 -12.16 11.74
N GLY A 90 -18.47 -11.16 12.22
CA GLY A 90 -18.37 -10.68 13.60
C GLY A 90 -17.03 -9.97 13.86
N LEU A 91 -16.57 -9.17 12.89
CA LEU A 91 -15.22 -8.58 12.90
C LEU A 91 -14.95 -7.70 14.12
N LEU A 92 -15.93 -6.93 14.58
CA LEU A 92 -15.78 -6.08 15.76
C LEU A 92 -15.43 -6.87 17.03
N GLU A 93 -16.07 -8.02 17.25
CA GLU A 93 -15.79 -8.87 18.41
C GLU A 93 -14.40 -9.49 18.30
N ILE A 94 -14.01 -9.95 17.11
CA ILE A 94 -12.66 -10.46 16.84
C ILE A 94 -11.63 -9.37 17.11
N ALA A 95 -11.88 -8.14 16.67
CA ALA A 95 -11.00 -7.00 16.84
C ALA A 95 -10.86 -6.58 18.30
N ARG A 96 -11.95 -6.53 19.07
CA ARG A 96 -11.91 -6.24 20.51
C ARG A 96 -11.09 -7.26 21.27
N ARG A 97 -11.26 -8.55 20.97
CA ARG A 97 -10.44 -9.63 21.54
C ARG A 97 -8.97 -9.50 21.16
N ALA A 98 -8.66 -9.04 19.95
CA ALA A 98 -7.29 -8.80 19.51
C ALA A 98 -6.66 -7.58 20.19
N ALA A 99 -7.41 -6.49 20.37
CA ALA A 99 -6.93 -5.27 21.03
C ALA A 99 -6.62 -5.48 22.52
N GLY A 100 -7.41 -6.31 23.21
CA GLY A 100 -7.20 -6.65 24.62
C GLY A 100 -6.04 -7.62 24.87
N ARG A 101 -5.40 -8.14 23.81
CA ARG A 101 -4.18 -8.95 23.93
C ARG A 101 -2.96 -8.05 23.82
N GLU A 102 -2.09 -8.10 24.82
CA GLU A 102 -0.73 -7.63 24.61
C GLU A 102 -0.07 -8.48 23.51
N ASP A 103 0.59 -7.83 22.54
CA ASP A 103 1.40 -8.51 21.53
C ASP A 103 2.71 -8.98 22.19
N VAL A 104 2.60 -10.01 23.04
CA VAL A 104 3.72 -10.65 23.75
C VAL A 104 4.44 -11.66 22.84
N ALA A 105 3.91 -11.91 21.64
CA ALA A 105 4.51 -12.88 20.74
C ALA A 105 5.89 -12.35 20.28
N PRO A 106 6.96 -13.15 20.39
CA PRO A 106 8.29 -12.70 20.00
C PRO A 106 8.30 -12.30 18.53
N VAL A 107 9.15 -11.32 18.20
CA VAL A 107 9.42 -10.94 16.80
C VAL A 107 9.99 -12.18 16.10
N PRO A 108 9.35 -12.69 15.02
CA PRO A 108 9.79 -13.91 14.37
C PRO A 108 11.24 -13.78 13.92
N GLU A 109 12.09 -14.79 14.12
CA GLU A 109 13.46 -14.77 13.59
C GLU A 109 13.46 -14.80 12.05
N ALA A 110 14.45 -14.14 11.42
CA ALA A 110 14.61 -14.24 9.97
C ALA A 110 15.57 -15.38 9.64
N PRO A 111 15.13 -16.39 8.89
CA PRO A 111 16.06 -17.37 8.34
C PRO A 111 16.97 -16.69 7.32
N ARG A 112 18.10 -17.36 7.02
CA ARG A 112 18.94 -16.96 5.90
C ARG A 112 18.09 -17.00 4.62
N PRO A 113 18.09 -15.95 3.79
CA PRO A 113 17.35 -15.96 2.54
C PRO A 113 17.89 -17.05 1.61
N ARG A 114 16.98 -17.70 0.88
CA ARG A 114 17.31 -18.72 -0.15
C ARG A 114 18.08 -18.10 -1.32
N SER A 115 17.78 -16.85 -1.65
CA SER A 115 18.54 -16.07 -2.63
C SER A 115 18.34 -14.57 -2.42
N VAL A 116 19.33 -13.79 -2.82
CA VAL A 116 19.27 -12.32 -2.93
C VAL A 116 19.81 -11.98 -4.32
N HIS A 117 19.06 -11.19 -5.09
CA HIS A 117 19.42 -10.81 -6.45
C HIS A 117 19.16 -9.32 -6.70
N ASP A 118 20.21 -8.58 -7.01
CA ASP A 118 20.12 -7.21 -7.50
C ASP A 118 19.70 -7.19 -8.98
N SER A 119 18.74 -6.34 -9.32
CA SER A 119 18.26 -6.19 -10.71
C SER A 119 19.30 -5.58 -11.67
N VAL A 120 20.41 -5.08 -11.14
CA VAL A 120 21.49 -4.42 -11.86
C VAL A 120 22.79 -4.62 -11.08
N ASP A 121 23.91 -4.80 -11.77
CA ASP A 121 25.21 -4.86 -11.12
C ASP A 121 25.71 -3.47 -10.71
N ARG A 122 26.66 -3.44 -9.76
CA ARG A 122 27.22 -2.21 -9.22
C ARG A 122 27.84 -1.31 -10.28
N ALA A 123 28.60 -1.87 -11.23
CA ALA A 123 29.29 -1.06 -12.23
C ALA A 123 28.28 -0.38 -13.15
N THR A 124 27.22 -1.09 -13.54
CA THR A 124 26.13 -0.51 -14.33
C THR A 124 25.36 0.57 -13.58
N PHE A 125 25.03 0.35 -12.30
CA PHE A 125 24.36 1.38 -11.49
C PHE A 125 25.19 2.65 -11.36
N LEU A 126 26.51 2.52 -11.14
CA LEU A 126 27.40 3.68 -11.07
C LEU A 126 27.48 4.44 -12.39
N ARG A 127 27.50 3.75 -13.54
CA ARG A 127 27.43 4.43 -14.85
C ARG A 127 26.13 5.21 -15.04
N TRP A 128 25.00 4.71 -14.51
CA TRP A 128 23.74 5.47 -14.52
C TRP A 128 23.84 6.70 -13.63
N ALA A 129 24.43 6.58 -12.44
CA ALA A 129 24.64 7.70 -11.54
C ALA A 129 25.54 8.78 -12.18
N ASP A 130 26.64 8.40 -12.82
CA ASP A 130 27.54 9.34 -13.51
C ASP A 130 26.82 10.11 -14.62
N ARG A 131 25.99 9.41 -15.41
CA ARG A 131 25.14 10.05 -16.42
C ARG A 131 24.15 11.03 -15.81
N CYS A 132 23.47 10.66 -14.73
CA CYS A 132 22.56 11.54 -14.02
C CYS A 132 23.26 12.80 -13.49
N LEU A 133 24.47 12.65 -12.93
CA LEU A 133 25.28 13.78 -12.46
C LEU A 133 25.69 14.70 -13.60
N GLU A 134 25.94 14.17 -14.80
CA GLU A 134 26.26 15.00 -15.96
C GLU A 134 25.06 15.85 -16.38
N HIS A 135 23.87 15.27 -16.44
CA HIS A 135 22.63 16.03 -16.68
C HIS A 135 22.41 17.14 -15.62
N ILE A 136 22.84 16.92 -14.37
CA ILE A 136 22.82 17.97 -13.34
C ILE A 136 23.85 19.06 -13.65
N ARG A 137 25.08 18.71 -14.04
CA ARG A 137 26.16 19.68 -14.32
C ARG A 137 25.83 20.62 -15.48
N VAL A 138 25.24 20.10 -16.55
CA VAL A 138 24.89 20.90 -17.74
C VAL A 138 23.60 21.70 -17.55
N GLY A 139 22.88 21.49 -16.43
CA GLY A 139 21.69 22.26 -16.06
C GLY A 139 20.38 21.69 -16.58
N ASP A 140 20.34 20.43 -17.03
CA ASP A 140 19.09 19.80 -17.49
C ASP A 140 18.11 19.59 -16.33
N ILE A 141 18.63 19.21 -15.15
CA ILE A 141 17.85 18.91 -13.95
C ILE A 141 18.62 19.32 -12.69
N TYR A 142 17.91 19.60 -11.60
CA TYR A 142 18.55 19.88 -10.30
C TYR A 142 18.82 18.62 -9.47
N GLN A 143 17.91 17.65 -9.54
CA GLN A 143 18.00 16.41 -8.77
C GLN A 143 17.26 15.28 -9.51
N ILE A 144 17.77 14.06 -9.38
CA ILE A 144 17.08 12.83 -9.79
C ILE A 144 17.28 11.74 -8.74
N GLN A 145 16.23 10.97 -8.49
CA GLN A 145 16.30 9.78 -7.65
C GLN A 145 16.35 8.55 -8.55
N ILE A 146 17.47 7.83 -8.51
CA ILE A 146 17.62 6.54 -9.16
C ILE A 146 17.65 5.45 -8.10
N GLY A 147 17.11 4.29 -8.45
CA GLY A 147 17.10 3.13 -7.58
C GLY A 147 17.09 1.85 -8.40
N HIS A 148 17.44 0.75 -7.73
CA HIS A 148 17.34 -0.58 -8.29
C HIS A 148 16.51 -1.47 -7.38
N ARG A 149 16.12 -2.61 -7.91
CA ARG A 149 15.34 -3.60 -7.17
C ARG A 149 16.27 -4.67 -6.63
N VAL A 150 16.01 -5.09 -5.40
CA VAL A 150 16.60 -6.30 -4.80
C VAL A 150 15.49 -7.31 -4.59
N ASP A 151 15.60 -8.47 -5.24
CA ASP A 151 14.69 -9.59 -5.05
C ASP A 151 15.24 -10.56 -4.01
N VAL A 152 14.46 -10.82 -2.96
CA VAL A 152 14.83 -11.74 -1.87
C VAL A 152 13.85 -12.90 -1.83
N ARG A 153 14.34 -14.14 -1.91
CA ARG A 153 13.53 -15.35 -1.68
C ARG A 153 13.72 -15.81 -0.25
N THR A 154 12.63 -15.95 0.50
CA THR A 154 12.63 -16.30 1.92
C THR A 154 11.48 -17.23 2.26
N GLU A 155 11.59 -17.92 3.39
CA GLU A 155 10.55 -18.78 3.98
C GLU A 155 9.63 -18.00 4.94
N LEU A 156 9.94 -16.74 5.21
CA LEU A 156 9.07 -15.89 6.03
C LEU A 156 7.72 -15.68 5.35
N ALA A 157 6.67 -15.91 6.12
CA ALA A 157 5.33 -15.49 5.73
C ALA A 157 5.21 -13.96 5.73
N PRO A 158 4.35 -13.36 4.87
CA PRO A 158 4.22 -11.91 4.76
C PRO A 158 3.94 -11.18 6.08
N GLU A 159 3.12 -11.76 6.96
CA GLU A 159 2.83 -11.22 8.29
C GLU A 159 4.06 -11.22 9.20
N ALA A 160 4.94 -12.23 9.09
CA ALA A 160 6.19 -12.26 9.82
C ALA A 160 7.15 -11.18 9.31
N VAL A 161 7.19 -10.93 7.99
CA VAL A 161 7.93 -9.81 7.41
C VAL A 161 7.42 -8.47 7.95
N TYR A 162 6.11 -8.26 7.97
CA TYR A 162 5.49 -7.04 8.51
C TYR A 162 5.83 -6.83 10.00
N ARG A 163 5.68 -7.86 10.85
CA ARG A 163 6.01 -7.79 12.28
C ARG A 163 7.47 -7.43 12.50
N ARG A 164 8.39 -8.04 11.72
CA ARG A 164 9.83 -7.72 11.79
C ARG A 164 10.13 -6.29 11.35
N LEU A 165 9.52 -5.80 10.27
CA LEU A 165 9.69 -4.42 9.81
C LEU A 165 9.16 -3.43 10.84
N ARG A 166 7.96 -3.66 11.38
CA ARG A 166 7.35 -2.81 12.41
C ARG A 166 8.20 -2.71 13.67
N ALA A 167 8.82 -3.81 14.09
CA ALA A 167 9.69 -3.81 15.26
C ALA A 167 11.04 -3.10 15.01
N ARG A 168 11.60 -3.21 13.81
CA ARG A 168 12.92 -2.64 13.48
C ARG A 168 12.89 -1.19 13.01
N ASN A 169 11.85 -0.82 12.26
CA ASN A 169 11.72 0.50 11.67
C ASN A 169 10.23 0.92 11.69
N PRO A 170 9.70 1.24 12.89
CA PRO A 170 8.33 1.72 13.00
C PRO A 170 8.20 3.05 12.24
N SER A 171 7.38 3.05 11.19
CA SER A 171 7.07 4.27 10.44
C SER A 171 5.64 4.74 10.76
N PRO A 172 5.33 6.03 10.52
CA PRO A 172 3.95 6.52 10.59
C PRO A 172 2.99 5.82 9.60
N TYR A 173 3.53 5.23 8.54
CA TYR A 173 2.78 4.59 7.47
C TYR A 173 3.23 3.14 7.28
N MET A 174 2.62 2.25 8.05
CA MET A 174 2.85 0.81 8.00
C MET A 174 1.61 0.12 7.47
N TYR A 175 1.76 -0.76 6.47
CA TYR A 175 0.65 -1.54 5.93
C TYR A 175 1.07 -2.98 5.64
N SER A 176 0.13 -3.89 5.78
CA SER A 176 0.22 -5.26 5.29
C SER A 176 -1.04 -5.53 4.49
N ARG A 177 -0.86 -5.99 3.26
CA ARG A 177 -1.95 -6.35 2.36
C ARG A 177 -1.78 -7.81 1.99
N ARG A 178 -2.83 -8.59 2.18
CA ARG A 178 -2.98 -9.83 1.46
C ARG A 178 -3.76 -9.51 0.19
N ALA A 179 -3.15 -9.73 -0.98
CA ALA A 179 -3.88 -9.59 -2.23
C ALA A 179 -5.09 -10.54 -2.20
N ALA A 180 -6.27 -10.03 -2.55
CA ALA A 180 -7.37 -10.92 -2.86
C ALA A 180 -6.91 -11.82 -4.02
N THR A 181 -7.05 -13.14 -3.86
CA THR A 181 -6.91 -14.05 -4.99
C THR A 181 -7.87 -13.53 -6.07
N PRO A 182 -7.42 -13.27 -7.31
CA PRO A 182 -8.36 -12.95 -8.37
C PRO A 182 -9.38 -14.10 -8.44
N CYS A 183 -10.67 -13.76 -8.34
CA CYS A 183 -11.75 -14.71 -8.62
C CYS A 183 -11.66 -15.20 -10.06
#